data_AF-A0A166H9S2-F1
#
_entry.id   AF-A0A166H9S2-F1
#
_cell.length_a   1.000
_cell.length_b   1.000
_cell.length_c   1.000
_cell.angle_alpha   90.00
_cell.angle_beta   90.00
_cell.angle_gamma   90.00
#
_symmetry.space_group_name_H-M   'P 1'
#
loop_
_entity.id
_entity.type
_entity.pdbx_description
1 polymer ?
#
loop_
_entity_poly.entity_id
_entity_poly.type
_entity_poly.pdbx_seq_one_letter_code
_entity_poly.pdbx_strand_id
1 'polypeptide(L)'
;MIEGRLDELLADPGLATIEHDWVSAVLTDEVRPLDAMALLQSRFPGCVALEHRPPGAPAAASSAYAERIRGRSDVEIVDDFLSHVRGSGASEAEREIVLEALAALDAEALR
;
A
#
# COMPACT_ATOMS: atom_id res chain seq x y z
N MET A 1 18.31 0.02 -1.89
CA MET A 1 17.04 0.20 -2.62
C MET A 1 17.24 -0.38 -4.00
N ILE A 2 16.32 -1.22 -4.47
CA ILE A 2 16.35 -1.86 -5.79
C ILE A 2 15.10 -1.46 -6.58
N GLU A 3 15.21 -1.30 -7.89
CA GLU A 3 14.12 -0.86 -8.75
C GLU A 3 14.17 -1.59 -10.10
N GLY A 4 13.02 -2.04 -10.59
CA GLY A 4 12.91 -2.78 -11.84
C GLY A 4 11.65 -3.62 -11.88
N ARG A 5 11.49 -4.42 -12.94
CA ARG A 5 10.41 -5.42 -12.98
C ARG A 5 10.72 -6.58 -12.04
N LEU A 6 9.68 -7.21 -11.52
CA LEU A 6 9.86 -8.30 -10.56
C LEU A 6 10.73 -9.45 -11.10
N ASP A 7 10.51 -9.86 -12.35
CA ASP A 7 11.28 -10.92 -13.00
C ASP A 7 12.76 -10.54 -13.19
N GLU A 8 13.02 -9.28 -13.58
CA GLU A 8 14.36 -8.73 -13.74
C GLU A 8 15.12 -8.70 -12.40
N LEU A 9 14.48 -8.18 -11.34
CA LEU A 9 15.07 -8.12 -10.00
C LEU A 9 15.36 -9.52 -9.44
N LEU A 10 14.49 -10.49 -9.72
CA LEU A 10 14.67 -11.88 -9.29
C LEU A 10 15.71 -12.64 -10.12
N ALA A 11 16.03 -12.20 -11.34
CA ALA A 11 17.02 -12.85 -12.20
C ALA A 11 18.39 -12.16 -12.22
N ASP A 12 18.51 -10.90 -11.78
CA ASP A 12 19.75 -10.12 -11.93
C ASP A 12 20.89 -10.65 -11.04
N PRO A 13 21.98 -11.22 -11.61
CA PRO A 13 23.11 -11.71 -10.82
C PRO A 13 23.91 -10.59 -10.16
N GLY A 14 23.80 -9.34 -10.62
CA GLY A 14 24.47 -8.17 -10.02
C GLY A 14 23.98 -7.86 -8.61
N LEU A 15 22.76 -8.28 -8.27
CA LEU A 15 22.15 -8.07 -6.95
C LEU A 15 22.55 -9.14 -5.92
N ALA A 16 23.33 -10.16 -6.29
CA ALA A 16 23.74 -11.23 -5.38
C ALA A 16 24.55 -10.70 -4.17
N THR A 17 25.24 -9.57 -4.32
CA THR A 17 26.03 -8.97 -3.24
C THR A 17 25.19 -8.38 -2.10
N ILE A 18 23.93 -8.06 -2.35
CA ILE A 18 23.00 -7.43 -1.39
C ILE A 18 21.85 -8.36 -1.00
N GLU A 19 21.97 -9.65 -1.33
CA GLU A 19 20.90 -10.65 -1.15
C GLU A 19 20.46 -10.78 0.31
N HIS A 20 21.41 -10.67 1.25
CA HIS A 20 21.16 -10.77 2.69
C HIS A 20 21.05 -9.40 3.40
N ASP A 21 21.04 -8.31 2.65
CA ASP A 21 20.91 -6.96 3.21
C ASP A 21 19.43 -6.58 3.39
N TRP A 22 19.20 -5.52 4.17
CA TRP A 22 17.89 -4.89 4.27
C TRP A 22 17.63 -4.05 3.03
N VAL A 23 16.60 -4.42 2.26
CA VAL A 23 16.27 -3.77 0.98
C VAL A 23 14.84 -3.23 0.97
N SER A 24 14.67 -2.15 0.23
CA SER A 24 13.38 -1.63 -0.22
C SER A 24 13.32 -1.80 -1.74
N ALA A 25 12.22 -2.32 -2.25
CA ALA A 25 12.00 -2.57 -3.67
C ALA A 25 10.95 -1.61 -4.27
N VAL A 26 11.21 -1.14 -5.48
CA VAL A 26 10.25 -0.39 -6.31
C VAL A 26 9.99 -1.21 -7.58
N LEU A 27 8.77 -1.70 -7.74
CA LEU A 27 8.39 -2.49 -8.92
C LEU A 27 7.86 -1.60 -10.02
N THR A 28 8.41 -1.76 -11.23
CA THR A 28 8.03 -1.00 -12.42
C THR A 28 7.20 -1.83 -13.40
N ASP A 29 6.64 -2.95 -12.97
CA ASP A 29 5.70 -3.73 -13.77
C ASP A 29 4.46 -2.90 -14.14
N GLU A 30 3.90 -3.07 -15.34
CA GLU A 30 2.69 -2.35 -15.75
C GLU A 30 1.48 -2.69 -14.86
N VAL A 31 1.38 -3.96 -14.48
CA VAL A 31 0.37 -4.50 -13.57
C VAL A 31 1.08 -4.98 -12.31
N ARG A 32 0.48 -4.71 -11.13
CA ARG A 32 1.06 -5.17 -9.86
C ARG A 32 1.17 -6.69 -9.87
N PRO A 33 2.38 -7.26 -9.73
CA PRO A 33 2.54 -8.71 -9.69
C PRO A 33 1.90 -9.30 -8.42
N LEU A 34 1.31 -10.48 -8.56
CA LEU A 34 0.82 -11.25 -7.43
C LEU A 34 2.00 -11.76 -6.59
N ASP A 35 1.79 -11.85 -5.28
CA ASP A 35 2.77 -12.37 -4.32
C ASP A 35 4.16 -11.69 -4.37
N ALA A 36 4.22 -10.46 -4.89
CA ALA A 36 5.48 -9.76 -5.16
C ALA A 36 6.40 -9.66 -3.95
N MET A 37 5.85 -9.37 -2.76
CA MET A 37 6.62 -9.34 -1.52
C MET A 37 7.18 -10.72 -1.16
N ALA A 38 6.38 -11.78 -1.26
CA ALA A 38 6.83 -13.14 -0.95
C ALA A 38 7.91 -13.62 -1.92
N LEU A 39 7.74 -13.32 -3.22
CA LEU A 39 8.73 -13.62 -4.25
C LEU A 39 10.03 -12.83 -4.02
N LEU A 40 9.95 -11.54 -3.72
CA LEU A 40 11.13 -10.76 -3.35
C LEU A 40 11.79 -11.29 -2.09
N GLN A 41 11.05 -11.67 -1.05
CA GLN A 41 11.61 -12.23 0.18
C GLN A 41 12.24 -13.60 -0.02
N SER A 42 11.80 -14.37 -1.03
CA SER A 42 12.43 -15.64 -1.38
C SER A 42 13.87 -15.48 -1.89
N ARG A 43 14.17 -14.33 -2.52
CA ARG A 43 15.51 -13.98 -2.98
C ARG A 43 16.23 -13.05 -2.00
N PHE A 44 15.55 -12.03 -1.51
CA PHE A 44 16.06 -11.00 -0.60
C PHE A 44 15.34 -11.11 0.76
N PRO A 45 15.76 -11.99 1.68
CA PRO A 45 15.09 -12.18 2.96
C PRO A 45 14.89 -10.90 3.78
N GLY A 46 15.75 -9.88 3.58
CA GLY A 46 15.66 -8.55 4.21
C GLY A 46 14.77 -7.54 3.48
N CYS A 47 13.93 -7.95 2.52
CA CYS A 47 13.00 -7.04 1.85
C CYS A 47 11.88 -6.58 2.80
N VAL A 48 11.98 -5.33 3.26
CA VAL A 48 11.09 -4.74 4.27
C VAL A 48 10.03 -3.81 3.72
N ALA A 49 10.21 -3.33 2.49
CA ALA A 49 9.30 -2.40 1.86
C ALA A 49 9.19 -2.69 0.36
N LEU A 50 7.97 -2.57 -0.15
CA LEU A 50 7.65 -2.71 -1.56
C LEU A 50 6.71 -1.58 -1.99
N GLU A 51 7.14 -0.83 -2.99
CA GLU A 51 6.32 0.13 -3.73
C GLU A 51 6.08 -0.41 -5.14
N HIS A 52 4.93 -0.14 -5.74
CA HIS A 52 4.66 -0.45 -7.15
C HIS A 52 4.38 0.86 -7.88
N ARG A 53 5.24 1.17 -8.86
CA ARG A 53 5.26 2.40 -9.63
C ARG A 53 5.31 2.05 -11.14
N PRO A 54 4.15 1.78 -11.76
CA PRO A 54 4.11 1.42 -13.17
C PRO A 54 4.61 2.58 -14.05
N PRO A 55 5.17 2.30 -15.24
CA PRO A 55 5.67 3.33 -16.13
C PRO A 55 4.55 4.30 -16.52
N GLY A 56 4.79 5.60 -16.36
CA GLY A 56 3.77 6.63 -16.65
C GLY A 56 2.77 6.86 -15.52
N ALA A 57 2.87 6.17 -14.38
CA ALA A 57 2.16 6.57 -13.18
C ALA A 57 2.63 7.96 -12.75
N PRO A 58 1.73 8.94 -12.53
CA PRO A 58 2.15 10.22 -11.98
C PRO A 58 2.79 9.96 -10.61
N ALA A 59 4.01 10.49 -10.40
CA ALA A 59 4.77 10.40 -9.14
C ALA A 59 4.01 10.93 -7.90
N ALA A 60 2.84 11.51 -8.13
CA ALA A 60 1.99 12.20 -7.17
C ALA A 60 0.83 11.32 -6.66
N ALA A 61 0.89 9.99 -6.72
CA ALA A 61 -0.18 9.12 -6.22
C ALA A 61 -0.51 9.35 -4.73
N SER A 62 0.50 9.72 -3.92
CA SER A 62 0.30 10.15 -2.53
C SER A 62 -0.42 11.50 -2.42
N SER A 63 -0.14 12.44 -3.32
CA SER A 63 -0.93 13.68 -3.40
C SER A 63 -2.34 13.44 -3.91
N ALA A 64 -2.52 12.50 -4.86
CA ALA A 64 -3.80 12.13 -5.42
C ALA A 64 -4.66 11.40 -4.38
N TYR A 65 -4.07 10.62 -3.47
CA TYR A 65 -4.78 10.04 -2.34
C TYR A 65 -5.24 11.14 -1.36
N ALA A 66 -4.33 12.01 -0.93
CA ALA A 66 -4.65 13.16 -0.06
C ALA A 66 -5.68 14.12 -0.69
N GLU A 67 -5.66 14.26 -2.02
CA GLU A 67 -6.61 15.05 -2.80
C GLU A 67 -7.96 14.34 -2.98
N ARG A 68 -7.95 13.01 -3.12
CA ARG A 68 -9.15 12.16 -3.23
C ARG A 68 -9.91 12.02 -1.91
N ILE A 69 -9.24 12.14 -0.78
CA ILE A 69 -9.87 12.15 0.56
C ILE A 69 -10.20 13.56 1.05
N ARG A 70 -9.72 14.60 0.36
CA ARG A 70 -9.94 15.99 0.76
C ARG A 70 -11.44 16.32 0.69
N GLY A 71 -12.01 16.70 1.84
CA GLY A 71 -13.44 17.03 1.96
C GLY A 71 -14.38 15.83 2.13
N ARG A 72 -13.83 14.62 2.27
CA ARG A 72 -14.60 13.43 2.67
C ARG A 72 -14.50 13.23 4.18
N SER A 73 -15.57 12.77 4.78
CA SER A 73 -15.60 12.33 6.17
C SER A 73 -14.83 11.02 6.33
N ASP A 74 -14.28 10.78 7.52
CA ASP A 74 -13.57 9.54 7.83
C ASP A 74 -14.44 8.30 7.63
N VAL A 75 -15.76 8.42 7.85
CA VAL A 75 -16.73 7.35 7.58
C VAL A 75 -16.82 7.02 6.09
N GLU A 76 -16.83 8.03 5.22
CA GLU A 76 -16.83 7.82 3.76
C GLU A 76 -15.52 7.19 3.29
N ILE A 77 -14.39 7.54 3.92
CA ILE A 77 -13.09 6.93 3.61
C ILE A 77 -13.10 5.44 3.98
N VAL A 78 -13.65 5.07 5.15
CA VAL A 78 -13.77 3.67 5.57
C VAL A 78 -14.73 2.90 4.66
N ASP A 79 -15.86 3.49 4.26
CA ASP A 79 -16.83 2.87 3.36
C ASP A 79 -16.25 2.60 1.97
N ASP A 80 -15.50 3.56 1.42
CA ASP A 80 -14.78 3.43 0.14
C ASP A 80 -13.70 2.36 0.22
N PHE A 81 -12.94 2.31 1.32
CA PHE A 81 -11.92 1.28 1.53
C PHE A 81 -12.54 -0.11 1.55
N LEU A 82 -13.63 -0.31 2.32
CA LEU A 82 -14.34 -1.59 2.40
C LEU A 82 -14.90 -1.99 1.04
N SER A 83 -15.49 -1.05 0.31
CA SER A 83 -15.95 -1.25 -1.06
C SER A 83 -14.82 -1.69 -1.99
N HIS A 84 -13.64 -1.09 -1.85
CA HIS A 84 -12.48 -1.43 -2.66
C HIS A 84 -11.92 -2.83 -2.38
N VAL A 85 -11.82 -3.24 -1.11
CA VAL A 85 -11.18 -4.51 -0.73
C VAL A 85 -12.15 -5.70 -0.72
N ARG A 86 -13.45 -5.46 -0.50
CA ARG A 86 -14.48 -6.49 -0.36
C ARG A 86 -15.48 -6.51 -1.53
N GLY A 87 -15.61 -5.41 -2.26
CA GLY A 87 -16.66 -5.23 -3.28
C GLY A 87 -18.00 -4.72 -2.71
N SER A 88 -18.07 -4.42 -1.40
CA SER A 88 -19.23 -3.81 -0.73
C SER A 88 -18.79 -2.90 0.40
N GLY A 89 -19.50 -1.80 0.62
CA GLY A 89 -19.25 -0.86 1.72
C GLY A 89 -19.53 -1.45 3.11
N ALA A 90 -19.40 -0.61 4.12
CA ALA A 90 -19.70 -0.97 5.50
C ALA A 90 -21.19 -1.28 5.65
N SER A 91 -21.50 -2.37 6.36
CA SER A 91 -22.85 -2.61 6.89
C SER A 91 -23.23 -1.54 7.92
N GLU A 92 -24.52 -1.44 8.25
CA GLU A 92 -25.02 -0.48 9.23
C GLU A 92 -24.35 -0.64 10.61
N ALA A 93 -24.19 -1.89 11.08
CA ALA A 93 -23.48 -2.18 12.32
C ALA A 93 -21.99 -1.81 12.28
N GLU A 94 -21.32 -2.02 11.14
CA GLU A 94 -19.91 -1.61 10.97
C GLU A 94 -19.77 -0.09 10.93
N ARG A 95 -20.73 0.63 10.33
CA ARG A 95 -20.75 2.10 10.34
C ARG A 95 -20.89 2.66 11.75
N GLU A 96 -21.75 2.07 12.57
CA GLU A 96 -21.91 2.46 13.98
C GLU A 96 -20.61 2.29 14.77
N ILE A 97 -19.91 1.16 14.59
CA ILE A 97 -18.61 0.90 15.24
C ILE A 97 -17.56 1.94 14.81
N VAL A 98 -17.50 2.26 13.52
CA VAL A 98 -16.56 3.26 12.99
C VAL A 98 -16.86 4.65 13.56
N LEU A 99 -18.13 5.04 13.61
CA LEU A 99 -18.56 6.31 14.20
C LEU A 99 -18.21 6.40 15.69
N GLU A 100 -18.43 5.33 16.45
CA GLU A 100 -18.09 5.28 17.88
C GLU A 100 -16.58 5.41 18.09
N ALA A 101 -15.77 4.70 17.31
CA ALA A 101 -14.32 4.76 17.39
C ALA A 101 -13.78 6.16 17.05
N LEU A 102 -14.31 6.80 16.01
CA LEU A 102 -13.92 8.16 15.62
C LEU A 102 -14.31 9.18 16.70
N ALA A 103 -15.52 9.09 17.24
CA ALA A 103 -15.97 9.97 18.33
C ALA A 103 -15.11 9.82 19.59
N ALA A 104 -14.64 8.61 19.91
CA ALA A 104 -13.73 8.37 21.01
C ALA A 104 -12.36 9.05 20.80
N LEU A 105 -11.83 9.00 19.58
CA LEU A 105 -10.57 9.66 19.20
C LEU A 105 -10.67 11.18 19.25
N ASP A 106 -11.77 11.75 18.77
CA ASP A 106 -12.02 13.21 18.85
C ASP A 106 -12.08 13.68 20.31
N ALA A 107 -12.72 12.89 21.18
CA ALA A 107 -12.80 13.18 22.61
C ALA A 107 -11.45 13.04 23.32
N GLU A 108 -10.54 12.19 22.83
CA GLU A 108 -9.18 12.06 23.33
C GLU A 108 -8.27 13.20 22.84
N ALA A 109 -8.40 13.62 21.58
CA ALA A 109 -7.63 14.72 21.00
C ALA A 109 -7.99 16.10 21.58
N LEU A 110 -9.18 16.26 22.18
CA LEU A 110 -9.62 17.48 22.85
C LEU A 110 -9.18 17.57 24.34
N ARG A 111 -8.56 16.53 24.90
CA ARG A 111 -7.97 16.55 26.25
C ARG A 111 -6.54 17.05 26.24
#